data_AF-A0A3B0SWJ8-F1
#
_entry.id   AF-A0A3B0SWJ8-F1
#
_cell.length_a   1.000
_cell.length_b   1.000
_cell.length_c   1.000
_cell.angle_alpha   90.00
_cell.angle_beta   90.00
_cell.angle_gamma   90.00
#
_symmetry.space_group_name_H-M   'P 1'
#
loop_
_entity.id
_entity.type
_entity.pdbx_description
1 polymer ?
#
loop_
_entity_poly.entity_id
_entity_poly.type
_entity_poly.pdbx_seq_one_letter_code
_entity_poly.pdbx_strand_id
1 'polypeptide(L)'
;MSKSGHIQALLNPPGNPKAQYFTNGALPDDAEEWFAGAEPQPGSWWPRWVEWLGERSGEKKSAPKSLGHKAYPPIVKAPGEYVFG
;
A
#
# COMPACT_ATOMS: atom_id res chain seq x y z
N MET A 1 1.34 13.07 8.59
CA MET A 1 1.25 13.43 7.15
C MET A 1 2.59 13.13 6.45
N SER A 2 2.60 12.57 5.24
CA SER A 2 3.83 12.36 4.47
C SER A 2 4.32 13.69 3.88
N LYS A 3 5.63 13.98 3.95
CA LYS A 3 6.23 15.29 3.65
C LYS A 3 6.38 15.61 2.15
N SER A 4 5.51 15.07 1.31
CA SER A 4 5.63 15.11 -0.15
C SER A 4 4.24 15.30 -0.78
N GLY A 5 4.13 15.94 -1.94
CA GLY A 5 2.83 16.22 -2.58
C GLY A 5 1.97 14.96 -2.74
N HIS A 6 0.65 15.09 -2.93
CA HIS A 6 -0.32 13.97 -2.92
C HIS A 6 0.18 12.68 -3.60
N ILE A 7 0.76 12.79 -4.81
CA ILE A 7 1.33 11.66 -5.56
C ILE A 7 2.58 11.07 -4.90
N GLN A 8 3.50 11.91 -4.43
CA GLN A 8 4.77 11.47 -3.84
C GLN A 8 4.59 10.89 -2.42
N ALA A 9 3.50 11.24 -1.73
CA ALA A 9 3.12 10.61 -0.48
C ALA A 9 2.62 9.17 -0.66
N LEU A 10 1.91 8.92 -1.77
CA LEU A 10 1.34 7.62 -2.14
C LEU A 10 2.38 6.69 -2.79
N LEU A 11 3.08 7.19 -3.81
CA LEU A 11 4.12 6.46 -4.54
C LEU A 11 5.47 6.58 -3.84
N ASN A 12 5.62 5.82 -2.77
CA ASN A 12 6.83 5.81 -1.97
C ASN A 12 7.34 4.38 -1.81
N PRO A 13 8.00 3.79 -2.81
CA PRO A 13 8.51 2.44 -2.70
C PRO A 13 9.59 2.32 -1.60
N PRO A 14 9.75 1.13 -0.99
CA PRO A 14 10.86 0.87 -0.07
C PRO A 14 12.22 1.18 -0.72
N GLY A 15 13.15 1.71 0.08
CA GLY A 15 14.50 2.07 -0.38
C GLY A 15 14.72 3.57 -0.61
N ASN A 16 13.68 4.41 -0.51
CA ASN A 16 13.84 5.87 -0.52
C ASN A 16 14.30 6.37 0.87
N PRO A 17 15.53 6.89 1.02
CA PRO A 17 16.05 7.34 2.32
C PRO A 17 15.38 8.63 2.84
N LYS A 18 14.68 9.38 1.98
CA LYS A 18 13.96 10.61 2.36
C LYS A 18 12.50 10.34 2.76
N ALA A 19 12.05 9.10 2.62
CA ALA A 19 10.71 8.69 2.98
C ALA A 19 10.52 8.69 4.50
N GLN A 20 9.37 9.15 4.95
CA GLN A 20 8.89 8.90 6.32
C GLN A 20 7.37 8.88 6.33
N TYR A 21 6.79 8.19 7.30
CA TYR A 21 5.37 8.21 7.59
C TYR A 21 5.17 8.39 9.10
N PHE A 22 3.93 8.53 9.56
CA PHE A 22 3.63 8.72 10.98
C PHE A 22 2.66 7.65 11.44
N THR A 23 2.82 7.18 12.68
CA THR A 23 1.94 6.19 13.30
C THR A 23 1.50 6.67 14.68
N ASN A 24 0.23 6.50 14.98
CA ASN A 24 -0.31 6.68 16.33
C ASN A 24 -1.19 5.48 16.67
N GLY A 25 -1.06 4.95 17.89
CA GLY A 25 -1.93 3.88 18.40
C GLY A 25 -3.28 4.39 18.90
N ALA A 26 -3.38 5.68 19.23
CA ALA A 26 -4.61 6.34 19.58
C ALA A 26 -5.37 6.83 18.34
N LEU A 27 -6.69 6.90 18.46
CA LEU A 27 -7.62 7.39 17.42
C LEU A 27 -8.55 8.46 18.02
N PRO A 28 -8.04 9.65 18.38
CA PRO A 28 -8.88 10.78 18.77
C PRO A 28 -9.72 11.27 17.59
N ASP A 29 -10.75 12.06 17.88
CA ASP A 29 -11.66 12.62 16.86
C ASP A 29 -11.00 13.75 16.04
N ASP A 30 -9.98 14.39 16.61
CA ASP A 30 -9.27 15.53 16.03
C ASP A 30 -7.95 15.10 15.35
N ALA A 31 -7.69 15.64 14.16
CA ALA A 31 -6.54 15.24 13.34
C ALA A 31 -5.23 15.84 13.88
N GLU A 32 -5.27 17.06 14.40
CA GLU A 32 -4.15 17.73 15.04
C GLU A 32 -3.75 16.99 16.33
N GLU A 33 -4.73 16.56 17.13
CA GLU A 33 -4.53 15.72 18.31
C GLU A 33 -3.92 14.36 17.93
N TRP A 34 -4.43 13.71 16.88
CA TRP A 34 -3.85 12.47 16.35
C TRP A 34 -2.38 12.68 15.96
N PHE A 35 -2.07 13.79 15.29
CA PHE A 35 -0.71 14.07 14.82
C PHE A 35 0.25 14.44 15.96
N ALA A 36 -0.22 15.16 16.98
CA ALA A 36 0.57 15.54 18.14
C ALA A 36 1.08 14.32 18.93
N GLY A 37 0.31 13.24 18.98
CA GLY A 37 0.71 11.96 19.58
C GLY A 37 1.34 10.96 18.61
N ALA A 38 1.56 11.31 17.35
CA ALA A 38 2.07 10.39 16.33
C ALA A 38 3.60 10.38 16.29
N GLU A 39 4.18 9.18 16.17
CA GLU A 39 5.62 8.98 16.05
C GLU A 39 6.05 8.89 14.58
N PRO A 40 7.16 9.56 14.16
CA PRO A 40 7.70 9.44 12.83
C PRO A 40 8.38 8.08 12.63
N GLN A 41 8.04 7.42 11.54
CA GLN A 41 8.62 6.17 11.09
C GLN A 41 9.48 6.40 9.84
N PRO A 42 10.77 6.01 9.84
CA PRO A 42 11.62 6.17 8.67
C PRO A 42 11.19 5.20 7.55
N GLY A 43 11.35 5.64 6.31
CA GLY A 43 11.07 4.81 5.13
C GLY A 43 9.63 4.87 4.64
N SER A 44 9.30 3.92 3.77
CA SER A 44 7.96 3.77 3.19
C SER A 44 6.98 3.17 4.19
N TRP A 45 5.70 3.54 4.08
CA TRP A 45 4.62 2.91 4.83
C TRP A 45 4.19 1.54 4.24
N TRP A 46 4.63 1.20 3.01
CA TRP A 46 4.23 -0.04 2.33
C TRP A 46 4.57 -1.32 3.12
N PRO A 47 5.76 -1.50 3.73
CA PRO A 47 6.07 -2.70 4.49
C PRO A 47 5.11 -2.93 5.67
N ARG A 48 4.75 -1.87 6.40
CA ARG A 48 3.78 -1.95 7.50
C ARG A 48 2.39 -2.34 7.00
N TRP A 49 2.00 -1.82 5.84
CA TRP A 49 0.73 -2.20 5.22
C TRP A 49 0.72 -3.66 4.74
N VAL A 50 1.83 -4.14 4.18
CA VAL A 50 1.99 -5.56 3.80
C VAL A 50 1.92 -6.48 5.01
N GLU A 51 2.53 -6.10 6.14
CA GLU A 51 2.41 -6.84 7.40
C GLU A 51 0.95 -6.91 7.87
N TRP A 52 0.27 -5.77 7.95
CA TRP A 52 -1.14 -5.68 8.34
C TRP A 52 -2.06 -6.50 7.41
N LEU A 53 -1.79 -6.50 6.10
CA LEU A 53 -2.50 -7.32 5.11
C LEU A 53 -2.18 -8.80 5.27
N GLY A 54 -0.96 -9.16 5.63
CA GLY A 54 -0.52 -10.55 5.79
C GLY A 54 -1.37 -11.30 6.82
N GLU A 55 -1.66 -10.67 7.95
CA GLU A 55 -2.56 -11.19 8.99
C GLU A 55 -4.00 -11.43 8.50
N ARG A 56 -4.39 -10.76 7.41
CA ARG A 56 -5.78 -10.68 6.90
C ARG A 56 -5.95 -11.36 5.54
N SER A 57 -4.89 -11.97 4.99
CA SER A 57 -4.89 -12.57 3.65
C SER A 57 -5.02 -14.10 3.65
N GLY A 58 -5.24 -14.70 4.81
CA GLY A 58 -5.31 -16.15 4.98
C GLY A 58 -3.96 -16.85 4.83
N GLU A 59 -3.99 -18.17 4.78
CA GLU A 59 -2.76 -18.98 4.68
C GLU A 59 -2.11 -18.89 3.29
N LYS A 60 -0.78 -19.01 3.29
CA LYS A 60 -0.03 -19.10 2.03
C LYS A 60 -0.36 -20.41 1.33
N LYS A 61 -0.65 -20.31 0.04
CA LYS A 61 -0.85 -21.45 -0.86
C LYS A 61 0.04 -21.33 -2.10
N SER A 62 0.22 -22.44 -2.81
CA SER A 62 0.93 -22.44 -4.09
C SER A 62 0.30 -21.46 -5.07
N ALA A 63 1.14 -20.69 -5.76
CA ALA A 63 0.68 -19.77 -6.79
C ALA A 63 -0.01 -20.56 -7.93
N PRO A 64 -1.12 -20.06 -8.49
CA PRO A 64 -1.73 -20.63 -9.69
C PRO A 64 -0.72 -20.69 -10.84
N LYS A 65 -0.73 -21.79 -11.60
CA LYS A 65 0.19 -21.99 -12.74
C LYS A 65 -0.21 -21.23 -14.00
N SER A 66 -1.46 -20.79 -14.07
CA SER A 66 -2.03 -20.08 -15.21
C SER A 66 -2.87 -18.91 -14.74
N LEU A 67 -2.97 -17.87 -15.57
CA LEU A 67 -3.84 -16.72 -15.33
C LEU A 67 -5.30 -17.03 -15.66
N GLY A 68 -6.21 -16.38 -14.94
CA GLY A 68 -7.65 -16.50 -15.16
C GLY A 68 -8.27 -17.81 -14.65
N HIS A 69 -9.46 -18.11 -15.14
CA HIS A 69 -10.26 -19.29 -14.80
C HIS A 69 -11.04 -19.75 -16.05
N LYS A 70 -11.59 -20.97 -16.09
CA LYS A 70 -12.36 -21.46 -17.26
C LYS A 70 -13.52 -20.54 -17.65
N ALA A 71 -14.19 -19.95 -16.65
CA ALA A 71 -15.27 -18.98 -16.86
C ALA A 71 -14.75 -17.58 -17.23
N TYR A 72 -13.49 -17.28 -16.95
CA TYR A 72 -12.85 -15.97 -17.14
C TYR A 72 -11.44 -16.16 -17.73
N PRO A 73 -11.33 -16.55 -19.00
CA PRO A 73 -10.04 -16.77 -19.65
C PRO A 73 -9.30 -15.43 -19.81
N PRO A 74 -7.96 -15.42 -19.82
CA PRO A 74 -7.18 -14.23 -20.20
C PRO A 74 -7.57 -13.76 -21.61
N ILE A 75 -7.79 -12.45 -21.77
CA ILE A 75 -8.29 -11.87 -23.03
C ILE A 75 -7.19 -11.14 -23.80
N VAL A 76 -6.45 -10.27 -23.12
CA VAL A 76 -5.30 -9.53 -23.66
C VAL A 76 -4.19 -9.44 -22.61
N LYS A 77 -2.96 -9.14 -23.05
CA LYS A 77 -1.85 -8.86 -22.11
C LYS A 77 -2.10 -7.51 -21.41
N ALA A 78 -1.74 -7.41 -20.14
CA ALA A 78 -1.67 -6.14 -19.44
C ALA A 78 -0.71 -5.17 -20.17
N PRO A 79 -0.97 -3.84 -20.19
CA PRO A 79 -1.99 -3.12 -19.43
C PRO A 79 -3.40 -3.11 -20.07
N GLY A 80 -3.61 -3.84 -21.15
CA GLY A 80 -4.87 -3.83 -21.89
C GLY A 80 -5.00 -2.61 -22.80
N GLU A 81 -6.21 -2.35 -23.29
CA GLU A 81 -6.45 -1.34 -24.33
C GLU A 81 -7.05 -0.06 -23.78
N TYR A 82 -7.84 -0.13 -22.69
CA TYR A 82 -8.62 1.00 -22.17
C TYR A 82 -7.76 2.13 -21.60
N VAL A 83 -6.52 1.84 -21.19
CA VAL A 83 -5.59 2.86 -20.68
C VAL A 83 -5.02 3.78 -21.77
N PHE A 84 -5.16 3.40 -23.04
CA PHE A 84 -4.62 4.13 -24.20
C PHE A 84 -5.66 5.01 -24.92
N GLY A 85 -6.87 5.11 -24.36
CA GLY A 85 -7.94 5.97 -24.88
C GLY A 85 -7.73 7.45 -24.62
#